data_AF-A0A396Z1I5-F1
#
_entry.id   AF-A0A396Z1I5-F1
#
_cell.length_a   1.000
_cell.length_b   1.000
_cell.length_c   1.000
_cell.angle_alpha   90.00
_cell.angle_beta   90.00
_cell.angle_gamma   90.00
#
_symmetry.space_group_name_H-M   'P 1'
#
loop_
_entity.id
_entity.type
_entity.pdbx_description
1 polymer ?
#
loop_
_entity_poly.entity_id
_entity_poly.type
_entity_poly.pdbx_seq_one_letter_code
_entity_poly.pdbx_strand_id
1 'polypeptide(L)'
;MKSKKNQDQTYDFICFSDLAYEFDIAEKKKIENKIRRRLKYYGLGMFDSDRVEMIRTLKNQLLAEFRDYKNSKYYVGSRGRYCDSKDFDFDLFLREYRTKFPGISSDDMENIIHFSIYLYYLR
;
A
#
# COMPACT_ATOMS: atom_id res chain seq x y z
N MET A 1 23.20 16.07 16.35
CA MET A 1 22.41 15.60 15.18
C MET A 1 21.12 14.99 15.71
N LYS A 2 19.98 15.67 15.49
CA LYS A 2 18.66 15.15 15.91
C LYS A 2 18.32 13.98 14.98
N SER A 3 18.13 12.77 15.52
CA SER A 3 17.62 11.64 14.73
C SER A 3 16.28 12.04 14.12
N LYS A 4 16.13 11.85 12.80
CA LYS A 4 14.80 11.89 12.18
C LYS A 4 13.97 10.83 12.90
N LYS A 5 13.01 11.28 13.71
CA LYS A 5 12.10 10.44 14.49
C LYS A 5 11.38 9.46 13.57
N ASN A 6 11.15 8.25 14.08
CA ASN A 6 10.27 7.20 13.55
C ASN A 6 8.83 7.73 13.37
N GLN A 7 8.54 8.55 12.35
CA GLN A 7 7.21 9.14 12.16
C GLN A 7 6.30 8.38 11.18
N ASP A 8 6.82 7.51 10.30
CA ASP A 8 6.02 7.00 9.17
C ASP A 8 5.89 5.47 9.11
N GLN A 9 6.08 4.77 10.23
CA GLN A 9 5.99 3.30 10.25
C GLN A 9 4.85 2.87 11.16
N THR A 10 3.71 2.58 10.55
CA THR A 10 2.54 1.97 11.18
C THR A 10 2.54 0.46 10.94
N TYR A 11 1.69 -0.26 11.67
CA TYR A 11 1.48 -1.69 11.43
C TYR A 11 1.07 -1.93 9.98
N ASP A 12 0.03 -1.23 9.52
CA ASP A 12 -0.60 -1.48 8.22
C ASP A 12 0.35 -1.13 7.07
N PHE A 13 1.07 0.00 7.17
CA PHE A 13 2.03 0.38 6.14
C PHE A 13 3.23 -0.57 6.08
N ILE A 14 3.72 -1.09 7.21
CA ILE A 14 4.79 -2.10 7.19
C ILE A 14 4.32 -3.38 6.50
N CYS A 15 3.15 -3.88 6.88
CA CYS A 15 2.56 -5.04 6.23
C CYS A 15 2.41 -4.80 4.72
N PHE A 16 1.83 -3.66 4.33
CA PHE A 16 1.62 -3.34 2.92
C PHE A 16 2.94 -3.22 2.14
N SER A 17 3.90 -2.45 2.64
CA SER A 17 5.17 -2.18 1.96
C SER A 17 6.01 -3.44 1.72
N ASP A 18 5.92 -4.45 2.60
CA ASP A 18 6.56 -5.74 2.38
C ASP A 18 5.74 -6.64 1.44
N LEU A 19 4.41 -6.68 1.61
CA LEU A 19 3.51 -7.46 0.74
C LEU A 19 3.49 -6.93 -0.70
N ALA A 20 3.78 -5.66 -0.93
CA ALA A 20 3.79 -5.04 -2.25
C ALA A 20 4.79 -5.69 -3.23
N TYR A 21 5.78 -6.41 -2.69
CA TYR A 21 6.78 -7.17 -3.43
C TYR A 21 6.51 -8.69 -3.42
N GLU A 22 5.39 -9.15 -2.85
CA GLU A 22 4.95 -10.55 -2.90
C GLU A 22 4.32 -10.83 -4.27
N PHE A 23 5.10 -11.37 -5.20
CA PHE A 23 4.65 -11.75 -6.55
C PHE A 23 4.35 -13.25 -6.70
N ASP A 24 4.93 -14.10 -5.84
CA ASP A 24 4.75 -15.55 -5.85
C ASP A 24 4.31 -16.06 -4.46
N ILE A 25 3.39 -17.02 -4.44
CA ILE A 25 2.93 -17.69 -3.21
C ILE A 25 4.08 -18.41 -2.47
N ALA A 26 5.10 -18.85 -3.19
CA ALA A 26 6.30 -19.45 -2.61
C ALA A 26 7.03 -18.47 -1.67
N GLU A 27 6.87 -17.16 -1.87
CA GLU A 27 7.50 -16.12 -1.03
C GLU A 27 6.71 -15.79 0.24
N LYS A 28 5.46 -16.28 0.38
CA LYS A 28 4.56 -15.94 1.49
C LYS A 28 5.25 -16.05 2.86
N LYS A 29 5.87 -17.21 3.14
CA LYS A 29 6.56 -17.46 4.41
C LYS A 29 7.76 -16.53 4.63
N LYS A 30 8.50 -16.21 3.57
CA LYS A 30 9.66 -15.31 3.64
C LYS A 30 9.22 -13.88 3.96
N ILE A 31 8.14 -13.42 3.33
CA ILE A 31 7.59 -12.07 3.53
C ILE A 31 6.94 -11.94 4.91
N GLU A 32 6.16 -12.93 5.35
CA GLU A 32 5.60 -12.92 6.71
C GLU A 32 6.68 -12.92 7.79
N ASN A 33 7.79 -13.65 7.58
CA ASN A 33 8.95 -13.58 8.47
C ASN A 33 9.59 -12.19 8.50
N LYS A 34 9.63 -11.50 7.36
CA LYS A 34 10.14 -10.11 7.26
C LYS A 34 9.22 -9.14 7.99
N ILE A 35 7.91 -9.25 7.81
CA ILE A 35 6.88 -8.46 8.52
C ILE A 35 7.03 -8.67 10.03
N ARG A 36 7.07 -9.91 10.52
CA ARG A 36 7.28 -10.22 11.94
C ARG A 36 8.51 -9.52 12.53
N ARG A 37 9.64 -9.56 11.80
CA ARG A 37 10.88 -8.90 12.21
C ARG A 37 10.73 -7.38 12.28
N ARG A 38 10.10 -6.76 11.28
CA ARG A 38 9.90 -5.30 11.24
C ARG A 38 8.90 -4.82 12.30
N LEU A 39 7.77 -5.51 12.48
CA LEU A 39 6.80 -5.19 13.53
C LEU A 39 7.46 -5.21 14.92
N LYS A 40 8.28 -6.22 15.20
CA LYS A 40 9.06 -6.30 16.44
C LYS A 40 10.07 -5.15 16.56
N TYR A 41 10.80 -4.84 15.47
CA TYR A 41 11.80 -3.78 15.46
C TYR A 41 11.19 -2.40 15.77
N TYR A 42 10.01 -2.11 15.23
CA TYR A 42 9.32 -0.84 15.45
C TYR A 42 8.36 -0.83 16.65
N GLY A 43 8.17 -1.96 17.34
CA GLY A 43 7.31 -2.06 18.52
C GLY A 43 5.81 -1.91 18.20
N LEU A 44 5.35 -2.36 17.03
CA LEU A 44 4.00 -2.10 16.52
C LEU A 44 2.98 -3.19 16.85
N GLY A 45 3.31 -4.09 17.77
CA GLY A 45 2.46 -5.23 18.16
C GLY A 45 2.89 -6.56 17.54
N MET A 46 2.09 -7.58 17.79
CA MET A 46 2.33 -8.95 17.31
C MET A 46 1.78 -9.13 15.90
N PHE A 47 2.38 -10.04 15.15
CA PHE A 47 1.85 -10.43 13.84
C PHE A 47 0.48 -11.06 13.99
N ASP A 48 -0.49 -10.49 13.28
CA ASP A 48 -1.86 -10.96 13.11
C ASP A 48 -2.04 -11.43 11.67
N SER A 49 -2.36 -12.73 11.50
CA SER A 49 -2.54 -13.34 10.18
C SER A 49 -3.72 -12.76 9.41
N ASP A 50 -4.81 -12.47 10.10
CA ASP A 50 -6.07 -12.06 9.48
C ASP A 50 -5.95 -10.61 9.01
N ARG A 51 -5.32 -9.77 9.83
CA ARG A 51 -4.99 -8.39 9.43
C ARG A 51 -4.02 -8.35 8.25
N VAL A 52 -3.01 -9.22 8.24
CA VAL A 52 -2.05 -9.32 7.12
C VAL A 52 -2.73 -9.80 5.84
N GLU A 53 -3.66 -10.76 5.93
CA GLU A 53 -4.41 -11.25 4.75
C GLU A 53 -5.38 -10.19 4.20
N MET A 54 -6.01 -9.39 5.06
CA MET A 54 -6.79 -8.22 4.64
C MET A 54 -5.89 -7.22 3.86
N ILE A 55 -4.70 -6.91 4.37
CA ILE A 55 -3.77 -6.00 3.69
C ILE A 55 -3.26 -6.60 2.37
N ARG A 56 -3.04 -7.92 2.32
CA ARG A 56 -2.71 -8.64 1.08
C ARG A 56 -3.82 -8.53 0.05
N THR A 57 -5.08 -8.61 0.48
CA THR A 57 -6.26 -8.40 -0.37
C THR A 57 -6.27 -6.97 -0.93
N LEU A 58 -6.05 -5.96 -0.09
CA LEU A 58 -5.90 -4.56 -0.53
C LEU A 58 -4.79 -4.40 -1.57
N LYS A 59 -3.60 -4.96 -1.30
CA LYS A 59 -2.45 -4.95 -2.23
C LYS A 59 -2.79 -5.54 -3.58
N ASN A 60 -3.44 -6.71 -3.60
CA ASN A 60 -3.79 -7.38 -4.85
C ASN A 60 -4.84 -6.58 -5.65
N GLN A 61 -5.79 -5.94 -4.98
CA GLN A 61 -6.77 -5.06 -5.64
C GLN A 61 -6.11 -3.83 -6.24
N LEU A 62 -5.21 -3.16 -5.51
CA LEU A 62 -4.46 -2.01 -6.03
C LEU A 62 -3.57 -2.43 -7.21
N LEU A 63 -2.87 -3.56 -7.12
CA LEU A 63 -2.07 -4.08 -8.23
C LEU A 63 -2.92 -4.31 -9.48
N ALA A 64 -4.12 -4.88 -9.34
CA ALA A 64 -5.03 -5.08 -10.46
C ALA A 64 -5.51 -3.75 -11.05
N GLU A 65 -5.91 -2.81 -10.20
CA GLU A 65 -6.34 -1.45 -10.58
C GLU A 65 -5.25 -0.72 -11.40
N PHE A 66 -4.00 -0.76 -10.94
CA PHE A 66 -2.89 -0.11 -11.66
C PHE A 66 -2.42 -0.87 -12.89
N ARG A 67 -2.59 -2.19 -12.97
CA ARG A 67 -2.30 -2.95 -14.20
C ARG A 67 -3.25 -2.59 -15.33
N ASP A 68 -4.51 -2.32 -15.02
CA ASP A 68 -5.53 -1.90 -15.98
C ASP A 68 -5.93 -0.43 -15.81
N TYR A 69 -4.94 0.42 -15.48
CA TYR A 69 -5.18 1.81 -15.09
C TYR A 69 -5.99 2.62 -16.12
N LYS A 70 -5.89 2.29 -17.42
CA LYS A 70 -6.62 3.00 -18.47
C LYS A 70 -8.14 2.84 -18.37
N ASN A 71 -8.59 1.74 -17.78
CA ASN A 71 -10.00 1.45 -17.50
C ASN A 71 -10.39 1.76 -16.05
N SER A 72 -9.41 2.15 -15.22
CA SER A 72 -9.67 2.58 -13.85
C SER A 72 -10.54 3.83 -13.88
N LYS A 73 -11.62 3.82 -13.09
CA LYS A 73 -12.45 5.01 -12.88
C LYS A 73 -11.71 6.15 -12.16
N TYR A 74 -10.59 5.84 -11.51
CA TYR A 74 -9.77 6.84 -10.85
C TYR A 74 -8.79 7.50 -11.82
N TYR A 75 -8.54 6.93 -13.00
CA TYR A 75 -7.61 7.50 -13.96
C TYR A 75 -8.27 8.63 -14.74
N VAL A 76 -7.73 9.83 -14.61
CA VAL A 76 -8.25 11.05 -15.26
C VAL A 76 -7.48 11.42 -16.52
N GLY A 77 -6.53 10.59 -16.95
CA GLY A 77 -5.71 10.79 -18.13
C GLY A 77 -4.38 11.49 -17.86
N SER A 78 -3.39 11.18 -18.68
CA SER A 78 -2.07 11.79 -18.58
C SER A 78 -2.09 13.25 -19.04
N ARG A 79 -1.58 14.15 -18.20
CA ARG A 79 -1.56 15.60 -18.51
C ARG A 79 -0.26 16.07 -19.15
N GLY A 80 0.72 15.19 -19.29
CA GLY A 80 2.04 15.51 -19.80
C GLY A 80 2.68 14.37 -20.58
N ARG A 81 3.97 14.57 -20.92
CA ARG A 81 4.77 13.60 -21.67
C ARG A 81 5.11 12.35 -20.84
N TYR A 82 5.08 12.46 -19.52
CA TYR A 82 5.45 11.41 -18.58
C TYR A 82 4.29 11.11 -17.64
N CYS A 83 4.25 9.88 -17.12
CA CYS A 83 3.32 9.48 -16.07
C CYS A 83 3.50 10.35 -14.82
N ASP A 84 2.41 10.79 -14.22
CA ASP A 84 2.38 11.57 -12.98
C ASP A 84 1.34 10.99 -12.01
N SER A 85 1.60 11.08 -10.71
CA SER A 85 0.61 10.82 -9.68
C SER A 85 -0.72 11.56 -9.87
N LYS A 86 -0.71 12.73 -10.51
CA LYS A 86 -1.88 13.56 -10.83
C LYS A 86 -2.72 13.03 -11.99
N ASP A 87 -2.28 11.94 -12.61
CA ASP A 87 -3.07 11.25 -13.64
C ASP A 87 -4.23 10.45 -13.01
N PHE A 88 -4.32 10.43 -11.67
CA PHE A 88 -5.42 9.84 -10.91
C PHE A 88 -6.19 10.87 -10.06
N ASP A 89 -7.50 10.72 -9.96
CA ASP A 89 -8.36 11.38 -8.97
C ASP A 89 -8.14 10.75 -7.60
N PHE A 90 -7.17 11.28 -6.88
CA PHE A 90 -6.74 10.75 -5.59
C PHE A 90 -7.83 10.88 -4.51
N ASP A 91 -8.59 11.97 -4.49
CA ASP A 91 -9.63 12.20 -3.49
C ASP A 91 -10.75 11.16 -3.62
N LEU A 92 -11.17 10.86 -4.86
CA LEU A 92 -12.11 9.78 -5.14
C LEU A 92 -11.54 8.42 -4.71
N PHE A 93 -10.29 8.14 -5.07
CA PHE A 93 -9.60 6.89 -4.76
C PHE A 93 -9.55 6.65 -3.24
N LEU A 94 -9.07 7.65 -2.49
CA LEU A 94 -8.93 7.59 -1.03
C LEU A 94 -10.29 7.39 -0.35
N ARG A 95 -11.31 8.15 -0.75
CA ARG A 95 -12.65 8.05 -0.17
C ARG A 95 -13.21 6.64 -0.31
N GLU A 96 -13.16 6.07 -1.50
CA GLU A 96 -13.75 4.76 -1.76
C GLU A 96 -12.99 3.62 -1.09
N TYR A 97 -11.66 3.64 -1.12
CA TYR A 97 -10.87 2.60 -0.48
C TYR A 97 -10.94 2.65 1.05
N ARG A 98 -11.13 3.83 1.64
CA ARG A 98 -11.47 3.95 3.07
C ARG A 98 -12.80 3.30 3.40
N THR A 99 -13.82 3.46 2.55
CA THR A 99 -15.11 2.79 2.73
C THR A 99 -14.99 1.28 2.58
N LYS A 100 -14.16 0.81 1.64
CA LYS A 100 -13.95 -0.62 1.37
C LYS A 100 -13.11 -1.33 2.43
N PHE A 101 -12.18 -0.62 3.07
CA PHE A 101 -11.28 -1.14 4.10
C PHE A 101 -11.34 -0.28 5.38
N PRO A 102 -12.47 -0.28 6.11
CA PRO A 102 -12.69 0.60 7.26
C PRO A 102 -11.76 0.32 8.46
N GLY A 103 -11.08 -0.83 8.46
CA GLY A 103 -10.11 -1.21 9.51
C GLY A 103 -8.71 -0.58 9.36
N ILE A 104 -8.46 0.13 8.25
CA ILE A 104 -7.20 0.83 7.97
C ILE A 104 -7.41 2.32 8.25
N SER A 105 -6.44 2.94 8.92
CA SER A 105 -6.50 4.36 9.22
C SER A 105 -6.50 5.22 7.95
N SER A 106 -7.03 6.45 8.03
CA SER A 106 -7.03 7.35 6.86
C SER A 106 -5.61 7.61 6.37
N ASP A 107 -4.69 7.90 7.29
CA ASP A 107 -3.30 8.22 7.00
C ASP A 107 -2.59 7.01 6.36
N ASP A 108 -2.87 5.79 6.85
CA ASP A 108 -2.32 4.58 6.23
C ASP A 108 -2.86 4.35 4.84
N MET A 109 -4.16 4.55 4.62
CA MET A 109 -4.74 4.37 3.30
C MET A 109 -4.15 5.38 2.30
N GLU A 110 -3.99 6.63 2.72
CA GLU A 110 -3.34 7.67 1.91
C GLU A 110 -1.91 7.26 1.52
N ASN A 111 -1.10 6.85 2.51
CA ASN A 111 0.27 6.38 2.29
C ASN A 111 0.33 5.14 1.40
N ILE A 112 -0.59 4.19 1.56
CA ILE A 112 -0.67 2.97 0.76
C ILE A 112 -1.01 3.28 -0.70
N ILE A 113 -1.97 4.17 -0.96
CA ILE A 113 -2.35 4.54 -2.33
C ILE A 113 -1.19 5.28 -2.99
N HIS A 114 -0.57 6.26 -2.33
CA HIS A 114 0.61 6.95 -2.86
C HIS A 114 1.76 6.00 -3.17
N PHE A 115 2.06 5.07 -2.25
CA PHE A 115 3.09 4.07 -2.46
C PHE A 115 2.76 3.14 -3.65
N SER A 116 1.49 2.79 -3.84
CA SER A 116 1.03 1.96 -4.94
C SER A 116 1.13 2.67 -6.30
N ILE A 117 0.76 3.95 -6.37
CA ILE A 117 0.96 4.78 -7.57
C ILE A 117 2.44 4.81 -7.93
N TYR A 118 3.31 5.08 -6.94
CA TYR A 118 4.74 5.07 -7.17
C TYR A 118 5.23 3.71 -7.68
N LEU A 119 4.85 2.62 -7.03
CA LEU A 119 5.40 1.30 -7.31
C LEU A 119 4.86 0.65 -8.59
N TYR A 120 3.57 0.87 -8.92
CA TYR A 120 2.89 0.13 -9.99
C TYR A 120 2.58 0.97 -11.23
N TYR A 121 2.65 2.31 -11.14
CA TYR A 121 2.37 3.21 -12.26
C TYR A 121 3.57 4.05 -12.69
N LEU A 122 4.34 4.59 -11.74
CA LEU A 122 5.47 5.48 -12.04
C LEU A 122 6.80 4.75 -12.24
N ARG A 123 6.99 3.60 -11.58
CA ARG A 123 8.22 2.79 -11.61
C ARG A 123 8.17 1.73 -12.70
#